data_AF-A0AAD4K6S2-F1
#
_entry.id   AF-A0AAD4K6S2-F1
#
_cell.length_a   1.000
_cell.length_b   1.000
_cell.length_c   1.000
_cell.angle_alpha   90.00
_cell.angle_beta   90.00
_cell.angle_gamma   90.00
#
_symmetry.space_group_name_H-M   'P 1'
#
loop_
_entity.id
_entity.type
_entity.pdbx_description
1 polymer ?
#
loop_
_entity_poly.entity_id
_entity_poly.type
_entity_poly.pdbx_seq_one_letter_code
_entity_poly.pdbx_strand_id
1 'polypeptide(L)'
;EGDAIIGKGDPLKDYKNLISTRVAVEQIVDDNIIKDNVNKISSAARDVIWALLFDDSTDVNASQKKAADLLEEYRNDACFYQPWPYNEWIVKVRDELLKRQMLEFWREQIVKNQLGPCWHRDSDLFDADDEPPLEFYAHAGCCAPFAASVKARALNKSSSFEESPLSESERKICNEAALAGDFEAKINIESALADYQNLIKRYVLTTVLVPDEVQKSNIAKVSKVARETIWKLLFEGTPAQAEFDKAAELLQEYKSDAGFYGPWEYNEWIVKLRDELLQRNMLDFWGQKIVAMELGPCCVRDSEFFECEDEVPLEFYKKAGFKAPFDPTKDD
;
A
#
# COMPACT_ATOMS: atom_id res chain seq x y z
N GLU A 1 -38.36 -1.81 -15.28
CA GLU A 1 -37.06 -1.67 -14.59
C GLU A 1 -37.33 -1.49 -13.11
N GLY A 2 -36.84 -2.41 -12.29
CA GLY A 2 -37.10 -2.39 -10.84
C GLY A 2 -36.00 -1.65 -10.09
N ASP A 3 -36.37 -0.98 -8.99
CA ASP A 3 -35.43 -0.33 -8.08
C ASP A 3 -34.28 -1.27 -7.67
N ALA A 4 -33.09 -0.70 -7.48
CA ALA A 4 -31.96 -1.40 -6.88
C ALA A 4 -32.21 -1.45 -5.36
N ILE A 5 -32.65 -2.61 -4.85
CA ILE A 5 -32.99 -2.79 -3.44
C ILE A 5 -31.88 -3.59 -2.78
N ILE A 6 -31.27 -3.01 -1.75
CA ILE A 6 -30.29 -3.65 -0.87
C ILE A 6 -30.87 -3.64 0.54
N GLY A 7 -31.07 -4.80 1.14
CA GLY A 7 -31.63 -4.92 2.49
C GLY A 7 -30.58 -4.83 3.59
N LYS A 8 -30.97 -4.41 4.80
CA LYS A 8 -30.09 -4.44 6.00
C LYS A 8 -29.82 -5.87 6.51
N GLY A 9 -30.54 -6.87 5.98
CA GLY A 9 -30.42 -8.28 6.39
C GLY A 9 -29.10 -8.90 5.97
N ASP A 10 -28.86 -8.95 4.66
CA ASP A 10 -27.64 -9.48 4.02
C ASP A 10 -27.18 -8.53 2.88
N PRO A 11 -26.73 -7.32 3.25
CA PRO A 11 -26.53 -6.22 2.29
C PRO A 11 -25.47 -6.52 1.23
N LEU A 12 -24.37 -7.18 1.62
CA LEU A 12 -23.30 -7.54 0.69
C LEU A 12 -23.78 -8.52 -0.37
N LYS A 13 -24.56 -9.53 0.03
CA LYS A 13 -25.11 -10.51 -0.92
C LYS A 13 -26.08 -9.86 -1.90
N ASP A 14 -26.97 -9.00 -1.42
CA ASP A 14 -27.92 -8.27 -2.27
C ASP A 14 -27.17 -7.39 -3.28
N TYR A 15 -26.13 -6.68 -2.82
CA TYR A 15 -25.26 -5.86 -3.67
C TYR A 15 -24.57 -6.68 -4.76
N LYS A 16 -23.87 -7.77 -4.39
CA LYS A 16 -23.17 -8.66 -5.34
C LYS A 16 -24.12 -9.26 -6.40
N ASN A 17 -25.33 -9.61 -5.98
CA ASN A 17 -26.35 -10.10 -6.91
C ASN A 17 -26.77 -9.01 -7.91
N LEU A 18 -26.93 -7.76 -7.47
CA LEU A 18 -27.27 -6.66 -8.37
C LEU A 18 -26.14 -6.34 -9.37
N ILE A 19 -24.88 -6.32 -8.92
CA ILE A 19 -23.72 -6.10 -9.80
C ILE A 19 -23.62 -7.22 -10.84
N SER A 20 -23.64 -8.48 -10.42
CA SER A 20 -23.54 -9.63 -11.34
C SER A 20 -24.69 -9.69 -12.35
N THR A 21 -25.92 -9.34 -11.96
CA THR A 21 -27.09 -9.48 -12.84
C THR A 21 -27.40 -8.25 -13.69
N ARG A 22 -26.86 -7.06 -13.34
CA ARG A 22 -27.23 -5.79 -14.01
C ARG A 22 -26.04 -4.98 -14.53
N VAL A 23 -24.82 -5.30 -14.12
CA VAL A 23 -23.60 -4.57 -14.51
C VAL A 23 -22.64 -5.51 -15.22
N ALA A 24 -22.21 -6.60 -14.57
CA ALA A 24 -21.28 -7.58 -15.13
C ALA A 24 -21.99 -8.64 -15.99
N VAL A 25 -22.81 -8.19 -16.94
CA VAL A 25 -23.54 -9.08 -17.85
C VAL A 25 -22.70 -9.41 -19.09
N GLU A 26 -22.68 -10.68 -19.49
CA GLU A 26 -21.92 -11.13 -20.69
C GLU A 26 -22.55 -10.68 -22.02
N GLN A 27 -23.77 -10.13 -21.97
CA GLN A 27 -24.46 -9.63 -23.14
C GLN A 27 -23.96 -8.24 -23.52
N ILE A 28 -23.91 -7.94 -24.81
CA ILE A 28 -23.61 -6.59 -25.29
C ILE A 28 -24.78 -5.67 -24.88
N VAL A 29 -24.56 -4.87 -23.85
CA VAL A 29 -25.49 -3.87 -23.33
C VAL A 29 -24.88 -2.49 -23.56
N ASP A 30 -25.72 -1.49 -23.81
CA ASP A 30 -25.29 -0.10 -23.97
C ASP A 30 -24.61 0.41 -22.69
N ASP A 31 -23.43 1.03 -22.83
CA ASP A 31 -22.65 1.58 -21.72
C ASP A 31 -23.45 2.55 -20.86
N ASN A 32 -24.40 3.30 -21.43
CA ASN A 32 -25.26 4.20 -20.67
C ASN A 32 -26.21 3.45 -19.74
N ILE A 33 -26.69 2.28 -20.16
CA ILE A 33 -27.54 1.42 -19.32
C ILE A 33 -26.71 0.84 -18.17
N ILE A 34 -25.49 0.38 -18.45
CA ILE A 34 -24.56 -0.12 -17.42
C ILE A 34 -24.25 1.01 -16.43
N LYS A 35 -23.94 2.20 -16.92
CA LYS A 35 -23.66 3.39 -16.10
C LYS A 35 -24.84 3.76 -15.20
N ASP A 36 -26.06 3.75 -15.73
CA ASP A 36 -27.28 4.03 -14.97
C ASP A 36 -27.57 2.94 -13.92
N ASN A 37 -27.30 1.67 -14.23
CA ASN A 37 -27.41 0.58 -13.28
C ASN A 37 -26.40 0.72 -12.13
N VAL A 38 -25.13 0.99 -12.45
CA VAL A 38 -24.10 1.28 -11.46
C VAL A 38 -24.55 2.44 -10.57
N ASN A 39 -25.01 3.55 -11.14
CA ASN A 39 -25.48 4.71 -10.37
C ASN A 39 -26.58 4.36 -9.35
N LYS A 40 -27.60 3.60 -9.78
CA LYS A 40 -28.71 3.17 -8.92
C LYS A 40 -28.24 2.25 -7.81
N ILE A 41 -27.39 1.25 -8.14
CA ILE A 41 -26.87 0.28 -7.17
C ILE A 41 -25.94 0.96 -6.17
N SER A 42 -25.01 1.80 -6.63
CA SER A 42 -24.11 2.56 -5.77
C SER A 42 -24.86 3.51 -4.85
N SER A 43 -25.94 4.14 -5.30
CA SER A 43 -26.78 4.97 -4.43
C SER A 43 -27.43 4.15 -3.32
N ALA A 44 -28.04 3.01 -3.67
CA ALA A 44 -28.65 2.12 -2.68
C ALA A 44 -27.61 1.59 -1.67
N ALA A 45 -26.40 1.27 -2.14
CA ALA A 45 -25.32 0.79 -1.27
C ALA A 45 -24.92 1.87 -0.24
N ARG A 46 -24.71 3.11 -0.69
CA ARG A 46 -24.38 4.25 0.18
C ARG A 46 -25.46 4.50 1.22
N ASP A 47 -26.73 4.46 0.83
CA ASP A 47 -27.86 4.66 1.74
C ASP A 47 -27.91 3.57 2.82
N VAL A 48 -27.68 2.30 2.44
CA VAL A 48 -27.65 1.18 3.38
C VAL A 48 -26.44 1.24 4.30
N ILE A 49 -25.25 1.57 3.79
CA ILE A 49 -24.04 1.74 4.62
C ILE A 49 -24.29 2.85 5.66
N TRP A 50 -24.82 3.99 5.23
CA TRP A 50 -25.15 5.09 6.13
C TRP A 50 -26.13 4.65 7.22
N ALA A 51 -27.19 3.95 6.82
CA ALA A 51 -28.24 3.48 7.70
C ALA A 51 -27.77 2.35 8.65
N LEU A 52 -26.74 1.57 8.29
CA LEU A 52 -26.13 0.57 9.17
C LEU A 52 -25.18 1.20 10.19
N LEU A 53 -24.50 2.28 9.81
CA LEU A 53 -23.56 2.98 10.69
C LEU A 53 -24.25 3.94 11.67
N PHE A 54 -25.32 4.62 11.23
CA PHE A 54 -25.80 5.81 11.91
C PHE A 54 -27.27 5.79 12.36
N ASP A 55 -28.06 4.82 11.93
CA ASP A 55 -29.41 4.63 12.49
C ASP A 55 -29.32 3.84 13.81
N ASP A 56 -30.34 3.99 14.65
CA ASP A 56 -30.46 3.22 15.89
C ASP A 56 -30.60 1.72 15.58
N SER A 57 -29.56 0.95 15.90
CA SER A 57 -29.53 -0.50 15.80
C SER A 57 -29.51 -1.15 17.18
N THR A 58 -30.24 -2.25 17.33
CA THR A 58 -30.21 -3.09 18.54
C THR A 58 -28.90 -3.87 18.66
N ASP A 59 -28.17 -4.06 17.56
CA ASP A 59 -26.87 -4.72 17.50
C ASP A 59 -25.89 -3.90 16.65
N VAL A 60 -25.20 -2.98 17.32
CA VAL A 60 -24.29 -2.02 16.70
C VAL A 60 -23.10 -2.73 16.06
N ASN A 61 -22.54 -3.75 16.71
CA ASN A 61 -21.35 -4.45 16.21
C ASN A 61 -21.66 -5.22 14.92
N ALA A 62 -22.76 -5.98 14.91
CA ALA A 62 -23.17 -6.70 13.69
C ALA A 62 -23.53 -5.73 12.55
N SER A 63 -24.11 -4.57 12.87
CA SER A 63 -24.45 -3.55 11.86
C SER A 63 -23.21 -2.90 11.27
N GLN A 64 -22.24 -2.53 12.11
CA GLN A 64 -20.96 -1.99 11.66
C GLN A 64 -20.18 -2.99 10.82
N LYS A 65 -20.13 -4.28 11.20
CA LYS A 65 -19.49 -5.31 10.38
C LYS A 65 -20.10 -5.39 8.98
N LYS A 66 -21.42 -5.46 8.88
CA LYS A 66 -22.13 -5.44 7.59
C LYS A 66 -21.86 -4.17 6.78
N ALA A 67 -21.73 -3.03 7.45
CA ALA A 67 -21.41 -1.77 6.78
C ALA A 67 -19.98 -1.78 6.22
N ALA A 68 -19.01 -2.31 6.97
CA ALA A 68 -17.63 -2.47 6.52
C ALA A 68 -17.54 -3.41 5.32
N ASP A 69 -18.14 -4.61 5.43
CA ASP A 69 -18.15 -5.61 4.37
C ASP A 69 -18.77 -5.07 3.07
N LEU A 70 -19.90 -4.35 3.16
CA LEU A 70 -20.53 -3.71 1.99
C LEU A 70 -19.70 -2.54 1.46
N LEU A 71 -19.10 -1.73 2.33
CA LEU A 71 -18.28 -0.58 1.94
C LEU A 71 -17.04 -1.00 1.15
N GLU A 72 -16.36 -2.04 1.60
CA GLU A 72 -15.16 -2.58 0.93
C GLU A 72 -15.48 -3.04 -0.50
N GLU A 73 -16.50 -3.89 -0.66
CA GLU A 73 -16.90 -4.38 -1.98
C GLU A 73 -17.37 -3.23 -2.89
N TYR A 74 -18.22 -2.34 -2.35
CA TYR A 74 -18.70 -1.18 -3.10
C TYR A 74 -17.53 -0.28 -3.55
N ARG A 75 -16.54 -0.05 -2.68
CA ARG A 75 -15.36 0.75 -3.03
C ARG A 75 -14.58 0.12 -4.18
N ASN A 76 -14.35 -1.20 -4.13
CA ASN A 76 -13.61 -1.91 -5.16
C ASN A 76 -14.28 -1.77 -6.54
N ASP A 77 -15.61 -1.89 -6.59
CA ASP A 77 -16.36 -1.62 -7.83
C ASP A 77 -16.29 -0.13 -8.22
N ALA A 78 -16.37 0.78 -7.24
CA ALA A 78 -16.30 2.22 -7.51
C ALA A 78 -14.96 2.62 -8.13
N CYS A 79 -13.85 2.00 -7.72
CA CYS A 79 -12.53 2.22 -8.33
C CYS A 79 -12.52 1.94 -9.83
N PHE A 80 -13.32 0.99 -10.31
CA PHE A 80 -13.37 0.63 -11.72
C PHE A 80 -14.45 1.41 -12.48
N TYR A 81 -15.67 1.46 -11.95
CA TYR A 81 -16.80 2.03 -12.69
C TYR A 81 -16.90 3.55 -12.55
N GLN A 82 -16.92 4.07 -11.31
CA GLN A 82 -17.21 5.47 -11.02
C GLN A 82 -16.67 5.91 -9.64
N PRO A 83 -15.39 6.36 -9.57
CA PRO A 83 -14.76 6.72 -8.30
C PRO A 83 -15.23 8.08 -7.76
N TRP A 84 -15.60 9.04 -8.61
CA TRP A 84 -15.93 10.40 -8.16
C TRP A 84 -17.10 10.48 -7.16
N PRO A 85 -18.27 9.84 -7.41
CA PRO A 85 -19.36 9.84 -6.43
C PRO A 85 -19.00 9.17 -5.10
N TYR A 86 -18.14 8.16 -5.13
CA TYR A 86 -17.61 7.51 -3.92
C TYR A 86 -16.71 8.49 -3.14
N ASN A 87 -15.74 9.11 -3.83
CA ASN A 87 -14.78 10.05 -3.25
C ASN A 87 -15.46 11.23 -2.55
N GLU A 88 -16.52 11.78 -3.14
CA GLU A 88 -17.30 12.86 -2.51
C GLU A 88 -18.09 12.37 -1.28
N TRP A 89 -18.67 11.17 -1.36
CA TRP A 89 -19.52 10.64 -0.29
C TRP A 89 -18.72 10.14 0.92
N ILE A 90 -17.58 9.48 0.70
CA ILE A 90 -16.78 8.89 1.78
C ILE A 90 -16.24 9.97 2.75
N VAL A 91 -16.04 11.20 2.26
CA VAL A 91 -15.74 12.37 3.09
C VAL A 91 -16.85 12.66 4.10
N LYS A 92 -18.13 12.57 3.68
CA LYS A 92 -19.28 12.76 4.57
C LYS A 92 -19.38 11.66 5.62
N VAL A 93 -19.07 10.41 5.23
CA VAL A 93 -19.03 9.28 6.16
C VAL A 93 -17.94 9.50 7.22
N ARG A 94 -16.73 9.88 6.82
CA ARG A 94 -15.65 10.25 7.75
C ARG A 94 -16.13 11.31 8.74
N ASP A 95 -16.66 12.41 8.24
CA ASP A 95 -17.03 13.55 9.09
C ASP A 95 -18.11 13.16 10.12
N GLU A 96 -19.08 12.34 9.72
CA GLU A 96 -20.12 11.84 10.63
C GLU A 96 -19.57 10.82 11.64
N LEU A 97 -18.66 9.91 11.23
CA LEU A 97 -17.96 9.00 12.14
C LEU A 97 -17.18 9.77 13.22
N LEU A 98 -16.40 10.78 12.82
CA LEU A 98 -15.61 11.59 13.73
C LEU A 98 -16.49 12.43 14.66
N LYS A 99 -17.56 13.03 14.13
CA LYS A 99 -18.55 13.78 14.91
C LYS A 99 -19.22 12.92 15.98
N ARG A 100 -19.52 11.65 15.67
CA ARG A 100 -20.11 10.68 16.61
C ARG A 100 -19.08 9.95 17.48
N GLN A 101 -17.79 10.28 17.35
CA GLN A 101 -16.68 9.62 18.07
C GLN A 101 -16.61 8.11 17.83
N MET A 102 -17.01 7.65 16.64
CA MET A 102 -16.91 6.24 16.21
C MET A 102 -15.47 5.93 15.76
N LEU A 103 -14.51 6.17 16.66
CA LEU A 103 -13.08 6.16 16.37
C LEU A 103 -12.51 4.77 16.10
N GLU A 104 -13.15 3.73 16.63
CA GLU A 104 -12.78 2.34 16.36
C GLU A 104 -13.07 1.98 14.91
N PHE A 105 -14.29 2.22 14.43
CA PHE A 105 -14.64 2.02 13.02
C PHE A 105 -13.76 2.88 12.09
N TRP A 106 -13.48 4.13 12.46
CA TRP A 106 -12.56 4.99 11.71
C TRP A 106 -11.16 4.36 11.57
N ARG A 107 -10.57 3.90 12.68
CA ARG A 107 -9.21 3.32 12.68
C ARG A 107 -9.14 1.96 12.02
N GLU A 108 -9.99 1.05 12.47
CA GLU A 108 -9.89 -0.38 12.15
C GLU A 108 -10.55 -0.74 10.81
N GLN A 109 -11.52 0.05 10.34
CA GLN A 109 -12.20 -0.22 9.07
C GLN A 109 -11.80 0.77 7.98
N ILE A 110 -11.88 2.08 8.24
CA ILE A 110 -11.57 3.07 7.18
C ILE A 110 -10.07 3.24 6.96
N VAL A 111 -9.31 3.52 8.02
CA VAL A 111 -7.87 3.80 7.90
C VAL A 111 -7.09 2.53 7.58
N LYS A 112 -7.23 1.48 8.39
CA LYS A 112 -6.49 0.22 8.26
C LYS A 112 -6.71 -0.44 6.88
N ASN A 113 -7.97 -0.55 6.44
CA ASN A 113 -8.31 -1.18 5.17
C ASN A 113 -8.33 -0.18 4.00
N GLN A 114 -7.89 1.07 4.25
CA GLN A 114 -7.66 2.08 3.21
C GLN A 114 -8.91 2.38 2.39
N LEU A 115 -10.09 2.37 3.04
CA LEU A 115 -11.40 2.58 2.42
C LEU A 115 -11.72 4.06 2.17
N GLY A 116 -10.73 4.95 2.17
CA GLY A 116 -10.88 6.34 1.77
C GLY A 116 -10.99 6.51 0.24
N PRO A 117 -10.84 7.75 -0.27
CA PRO A 117 -10.96 8.04 -1.69
C PRO A 117 -10.15 7.10 -2.58
N CYS A 118 -10.74 6.71 -3.72
CA CYS A 118 -10.06 6.04 -4.83
C CYS A 118 -9.03 6.99 -5.44
N TRP A 119 -7.87 6.45 -5.83
CA TRP A 119 -6.76 7.19 -6.42
C TRP A 119 -5.85 6.23 -7.22
N HIS A 120 -4.75 6.72 -7.79
CA HIS A 120 -3.93 5.97 -8.75
C HIS A 120 -3.36 4.63 -8.25
N ARG A 121 -3.43 4.37 -6.95
CA ARG A 121 -2.97 3.11 -6.36
C ARG A 121 -3.97 1.98 -6.54
N ASP A 122 -5.25 2.31 -6.63
CA ASP A 122 -6.36 1.35 -6.62
C ASP A 122 -7.36 1.54 -7.76
N SER A 123 -7.17 2.54 -8.62
CA SER A 123 -8.02 2.82 -9.76
C SER A 123 -7.17 3.28 -10.95
N ASP A 124 -7.47 2.73 -12.14
CA ASP A 124 -6.84 3.06 -13.42
C ASP A 124 -7.34 4.39 -14.02
N LEU A 125 -8.35 5.00 -13.40
CA LEU A 125 -8.90 6.31 -13.76
C LEU A 125 -8.07 7.49 -13.22
N PHE A 126 -7.02 7.19 -12.47
CA PHE A 126 -6.08 8.16 -11.89
C PHE A 126 -4.63 7.76 -12.21
N ASP A 127 -3.73 8.73 -12.20
CA ASP A 127 -2.31 8.50 -12.43
C ASP A 127 -1.41 9.09 -11.31
N ALA A 128 -0.10 8.89 -11.44
CA ALA A 128 0.87 9.30 -10.43
C ALA A 128 1.05 10.83 -10.29
N ASP A 129 0.42 11.62 -11.17
CA ASP A 129 0.38 13.07 -11.07
C ASP A 129 -0.83 13.58 -10.28
N ASP A 130 -1.86 12.75 -10.10
CA ASP A 130 -2.99 13.05 -9.22
C ASP A 130 -2.58 13.11 -7.73
N GLU A 131 -3.22 14.02 -6.99
CA GLU A 131 -2.92 14.23 -5.59
C GLU A 131 -3.39 13.04 -4.73
N PRO A 132 -2.48 12.40 -3.96
CA PRO A 132 -2.86 11.30 -3.09
C PRO A 132 -3.74 11.79 -1.94
N PRO A 133 -4.77 11.02 -1.50
CA PRO A 133 -5.73 11.47 -0.51
C PRO A 133 -5.20 11.38 0.93
N LEU A 134 -4.00 11.91 1.18
CA LEU A 134 -3.34 11.88 2.49
C LEU A 134 -4.16 12.62 3.57
N GLU A 135 -4.71 13.78 3.23
CA GLU A 135 -5.46 14.63 4.15
C GLU A 135 -6.75 13.96 4.63
N PHE A 136 -7.32 13.07 3.82
CA PHE A 136 -8.51 12.32 4.20
C PHE A 136 -8.28 11.55 5.51
N TYR A 137 -7.13 10.87 5.63
CA TYR A 137 -6.79 10.01 6.77
C TYR A 137 -6.19 10.76 7.96
N ALA A 138 -5.82 12.04 7.81
CA ALA A 138 -5.11 12.83 8.81
C ALA A 138 -6.02 13.36 9.95
N HIS A 139 -6.82 12.48 10.54
CA HIS A 139 -7.82 12.81 11.56
C HIS A 139 -7.73 11.86 12.76
N ALA A 140 -8.10 12.34 13.95
CA ALA A 140 -8.13 11.57 15.20
C ALA A 140 -6.79 10.87 15.55
N GLY A 141 -5.66 11.50 15.22
CA GLY A 141 -4.32 10.95 15.46
C GLY A 141 -3.87 9.89 14.46
N CYS A 142 -4.67 9.63 13.42
CA CYS A 142 -4.32 8.73 12.33
C CYS A 142 -3.55 9.44 11.22
N CYS A 143 -2.90 8.65 10.39
CA CYS A 143 -2.35 9.05 9.10
C CYS A 143 -2.72 7.99 8.06
N ALA A 144 -2.61 8.36 6.78
CA ALA A 144 -2.77 7.38 5.71
C ALA A 144 -1.71 6.27 5.87
N PRO A 145 -2.04 4.97 5.78
CA PRO A 145 -1.05 3.90 5.85
C PRO A 145 0.07 4.03 4.80
N PHE A 146 -0.26 4.65 3.67
CA PHE A 146 0.65 4.95 2.58
C PHE A 146 1.34 6.33 2.67
N ALA A 147 1.18 7.07 3.77
CA ALA A 147 1.79 8.39 3.91
C ALA A 147 3.32 8.32 3.83
N ALA A 148 3.93 7.25 4.34
CA ALA A 148 5.37 7.06 4.25
C ALA A 148 5.84 6.82 2.80
N SER A 149 5.15 5.96 2.05
CA SER A 149 5.51 5.67 0.65
C SER A 149 5.25 6.86 -0.27
N VAL A 150 4.17 7.62 -0.04
CA VAL A 150 3.92 8.88 -0.75
C VAL A 150 4.96 9.94 -0.41
N LYS A 151 5.35 10.09 0.86
CA LYS A 151 6.41 11.02 1.24
C LYS A 151 7.76 10.61 0.66
N ALA A 152 8.08 9.31 0.61
CA ALA A 152 9.26 8.82 -0.09
C ALA A 152 9.22 9.21 -1.57
N ARG A 153 8.11 8.93 -2.27
CA ARG A 153 7.90 9.36 -3.67
C ARG A 153 7.95 10.88 -3.86
N ALA A 154 7.37 11.66 -2.96
CA ALA A 154 7.37 13.12 -3.03
C ALA A 154 8.74 13.71 -2.69
N LEU A 155 9.50 13.10 -1.78
CA LEU A 155 10.91 13.42 -1.54
C LEU A 155 11.74 13.06 -2.77
N ASN A 156 11.42 11.99 -3.50
CA ASN A 156 12.02 11.66 -4.80
C ASN A 156 11.58 12.64 -5.92
N LYS A 157 10.35 13.16 -5.86
CA LYS A 157 9.78 14.15 -6.79
C LYS A 157 10.17 15.60 -6.45
N SER A 158 10.63 15.91 -5.23
CA SER A 158 11.11 17.24 -4.79
C SER A 158 12.63 17.30 -4.65
N SER A 159 13.29 16.15 -4.52
CA SER A 159 14.65 15.93 -5.00
C SER A 159 14.69 15.74 -6.52
N SER A 160 13.63 16.14 -7.23
CA SER A 160 13.81 16.62 -8.58
C SER A 160 14.65 17.92 -8.51
N PHE A 161 15.98 17.89 -8.36
CA PHE A 161 16.87 17.61 -9.48
C PHE A 161 16.08 17.41 -10.76
N GLU A 162 16.02 18.47 -11.55
CA GLU A 162 15.83 18.45 -13.00
C GLU A 162 15.66 17.02 -13.51
N GLU A 163 14.57 16.72 -14.23
CA GLU A 163 14.57 15.61 -15.19
C GLU A 163 15.98 15.52 -15.75
N SER A 164 16.79 14.56 -15.28
CA SER A 164 18.07 14.33 -15.92
C SER A 164 17.59 13.82 -17.26
N PRO A 165 17.78 14.60 -18.35
CA PRO A 165 17.05 14.39 -19.57
C PRO A 165 17.77 13.24 -20.22
N LEU A 166 17.48 12.01 -19.77
CA LEU A 166 17.93 10.83 -20.47
C LEU A 166 17.35 11.01 -21.85
N SER A 167 18.27 11.33 -22.76
CA SER A 167 17.99 11.50 -24.16
C SER A 167 17.28 10.25 -24.64
N GLU A 168 16.50 10.37 -25.70
CA GLU A 168 15.77 9.22 -26.26
C GLU A 168 16.71 8.03 -26.52
N SER A 169 17.97 8.30 -26.89
CA SER A 169 19.04 7.31 -27.00
C SER A 169 19.44 6.65 -25.68
N GLU A 170 19.54 7.38 -24.57
CA GLU A 170 19.89 6.80 -23.27
C GLU A 170 18.75 5.96 -22.69
N ARG A 171 17.49 6.38 -22.92
CA ARG A 171 16.32 5.56 -22.57
C ARG A 171 16.30 4.27 -23.36
N LYS A 172 16.62 4.33 -24.66
CA LYS A 172 16.72 3.14 -25.51
C LYS A 172 17.80 2.19 -25.03
N ILE A 173 18.99 2.69 -24.68
CA ILE A 173 20.08 1.89 -24.12
C ILE A 173 19.66 1.23 -22.79
N CYS A 174 19.01 1.98 -21.90
CA CYS A 174 18.53 1.42 -20.63
C CYS A 174 17.47 0.34 -20.84
N ASN A 175 16.53 0.55 -21.76
CA ASN A 175 15.51 -0.43 -22.10
C ASN A 175 16.12 -1.70 -22.71
N GLU A 176 17.08 -1.58 -23.61
CA GLU A 176 17.81 -2.72 -24.18
C GLU A 176 18.59 -3.49 -23.10
N ALA A 177 19.27 -2.78 -22.20
CA ALA A 177 19.98 -3.38 -21.07
C ALA A 177 19.03 -4.08 -20.09
N ALA A 178 17.86 -3.49 -19.80
CA ALA A 178 16.83 -4.10 -18.96
C ALA A 178 16.25 -5.36 -19.59
N LEU A 179 15.98 -5.34 -20.91
CA LEU A 179 15.48 -6.49 -21.66
C LEU A 179 16.49 -7.64 -21.73
N ALA A 180 17.78 -7.33 -21.83
CA ALA A 180 18.85 -8.32 -21.80
C ALA A 180 19.22 -8.76 -20.37
N GLY A 181 18.78 -7.99 -19.36
CA GLY A 181 19.30 -8.06 -18.00
C GLY A 181 20.80 -7.77 -17.90
N ASP A 182 21.37 -7.04 -18.85
CA ASP A 182 22.81 -6.77 -18.95
C ASP A 182 23.13 -5.36 -18.47
N PHE A 183 23.15 -5.18 -17.15
CA PHE A 183 23.58 -3.96 -16.49
C PHE A 183 24.32 -4.28 -15.19
N GLU A 184 25.18 -3.34 -14.79
CA GLU A 184 25.89 -3.40 -13.52
C GLU A 184 25.13 -2.59 -12.46
N ALA A 185 24.59 -3.27 -11.45
CA ALA A 185 23.97 -2.62 -10.30
C ALA A 185 25.07 -2.10 -9.35
N LYS A 186 25.09 -0.79 -9.09
CA LYS A 186 26.01 -0.16 -8.14
C LYS A 186 25.27 0.91 -7.34
N ILE A 187 25.47 0.88 -6.03
CA ILE A 187 24.91 1.86 -5.09
C ILE A 187 26.07 2.39 -4.24
N ASN A 188 26.32 3.69 -4.33
CA ASN A 188 27.32 4.36 -3.52
C ASN A 188 26.77 4.66 -2.12
N ILE A 189 27.61 4.53 -1.10
CA ILE A 189 27.23 4.75 0.31
C ILE A 189 26.78 6.21 0.54
N GLU A 190 27.35 7.17 -0.19
CA GLU A 190 27.04 8.58 -0.02
C GLU A 190 25.64 8.95 -0.50
N SER A 191 25.19 8.38 -1.63
CA SER A 191 23.93 8.63 -2.33
C SER A 191 23.03 7.39 -2.41
N ALA A 192 23.08 6.55 -1.37
CA ALA A 192 22.58 5.17 -1.44
C ALA A 192 21.12 5.03 -1.90
N LEU A 193 20.22 5.85 -1.34
CA LEU A 193 18.81 5.86 -1.74
C LEU A 193 18.63 6.31 -3.20
N ALA A 194 19.28 7.40 -3.60
CA ALA A 194 19.16 7.95 -4.95
C ALA A 194 19.70 6.98 -6.02
N ASP A 195 20.82 6.31 -5.74
CA ASP A 195 21.39 5.32 -6.66
C ASP A 195 20.47 4.10 -6.80
N TYR A 196 19.89 3.62 -5.68
CA TYR A 196 18.90 2.54 -5.69
C TYR A 196 17.69 2.89 -6.56
N GLN A 197 17.10 4.06 -6.34
CA GLN A 197 15.94 4.54 -7.09
C GLN A 197 16.25 4.70 -8.58
N ASN A 198 17.45 5.17 -8.93
CA ASN A 198 17.90 5.23 -10.31
C ASN A 198 17.99 3.84 -10.96
N LEU A 199 18.46 2.83 -10.24
CA LEU A 199 18.50 1.46 -10.74
C LEU A 199 17.09 0.90 -10.98
N ILE A 200 16.18 1.06 -10.00
CA ILE A 200 14.78 0.64 -10.13
C ILE A 200 14.12 1.34 -11.34
N LYS A 201 14.27 2.66 -11.44
CA LYS A 201 13.71 3.45 -12.54
C LYS A 201 14.22 3.03 -13.92
N ARG A 202 15.53 2.76 -14.04
CA ARG A 202 16.16 2.48 -15.35
C ARG A 202 15.98 1.04 -15.80
N TYR A 203 15.93 0.09 -14.87
CA TYR A 203 16.09 -1.34 -15.20
C TYR A 203 14.95 -2.24 -14.70
N VAL A 204 14.04 -1.72 -13.87
CA VAL A 204 12.87 -2.46 -13.37
C VAL A 204 11.55 -1.83 -13.85
N LEU A 205 11.40 -0.51 -13.69
CA LEU A 205 10.22 0.26 -14.12
C LEU A 205 10.33 0.74 -15.57
N THR A 206 10.68 -0.18 -16.47
CA THR A 206 10.86 0.17 -17.88
C THR A 206 9.52 0.25 -18.62
N THR A 207 9.49 1.01 -19.70
CA THR A 207 8.28 1.17 -20.55
C THR A 207 8.16 0.07 -21.61
N VAL A 208 9.05 -0.93 -21.58
CA VAL A 208 9.10 -2.03 -22.55
C VAL A 208 8.66 -3.33 -21.88
N LEU A 209 8.04 -4.21 -22.66
CA LEU A 209 7.62 -5.53 -22.17
C LEU A 209 8.85 -6.41 -21.92
N VAL A 210 9.26 -6.53 -20.66
CA VAL A 210 10.37 -7.39 -20.22
C VAL A 210 9.81 -8.75 -19.82
N PRO A 211 10.37 -9.88 -20.29
CA PRO A 211 9.95 -11.21 -19.83
C PRO A 211 10.12 -11.36 -18.30
N ASP A 212 9.16 -11.99 -17.64
CA ASP A 212 9.10 -12.11 -16.17
C ASP A 212 10.41 -12.63 -15.54
N GLU A 213 11.05 -13.63 -16.15
CA GLU A 213 12.31 -14.20 -15.64
C GLU A 213 13.47 -13.20 -15.69
N VAL A 214 13.50 -12.33 -16.70
CA VAL A 214 14.48 -11.25 -16.81
C VAL A 214 14.14 -10.16 -15.79
N GLN A 215 12.86 -9.79 -15.66
CA GLN A 215 12.44 -8.78 -14.69
C GLN A 215 12.77 -9.21 -13.25
N LYS A 216 12.47 -10.46 -12.87
CA LYS A 216 12.87 -11.06 -11.58
C LYS A 216 14.38 -11.02 -11.38
N SER A 217 15.16 -11.36 -12.42
CA SER A 217 16.63 -11.30 -12.35
C SER A 217 17.14 -9.87 -12.12
N ASN A 218 16.58 -8.89 -12.82
CA ASN A 218 16.94 -7.48 -12.67
C ASN A 218 16.65 -6.98 -11.25
N ILE A 219 15.46 -7.28 -10.73
CA ILE A 219 15.07 -6.96 -9.35
C ILE A 219 16.06 -7.61 -8.37
N ALA A 220 16.36 -8.90 -8.53
CA ALA A 220 17.29 -9.61 -7.65
C ALA A 220 18.69 -8.97 -7.64
N LYS A 221 19.20 -8.49 -8.78
CA LYS A 221 20.48 -7.77 -8.86
C LYS A 221 20.45 -6.46 -8.05
N VAL A 222 19.41 -5.66 -8.22
CA VAL A 222 19.27 -4.38 -7.52
C VAL A 222 19.08 -4.60 -6.02
N SER A 223 18.21 -5.54 -5.64
CA SER A 223 17.95 -5.95 -4.27
C SER A 223 19.22 -6.45 -3.57
N LYS A 224 20.03 -7.26 -4.25
CA LYS A 224 21.31 -7.73 -3.71
C LYS A 224 22.24 -6.57 -3.35
N VAL A 225 22.41 -5.61 -4.26
CA VAL A 225 23.31 -4.47 -4.02
C VAL A 225 22.74 -3.54 -2.95
N ALA A 226 21.42 -3.38 -2.86
CA ALA A 226 20.78 -2.64 -1.76
C ALA A 226 21.11 -3.26 -0.40
N ARG A 227 20.94 -4.58 -0.26
CA ARG A 227 21.28 -5.33 0.96
C ARG A 227 22.75 -5.22 1.32
N GLU A 228 23.64 -5.35 0.34
CA GLU A 228 25.08 -5.19 0.54
C GLU A 228 25.39 -3.77 1.02
N THR A 229 24.85 -2.72 0.40
CA THR A 229 25.10 -1.34 0.82
C THR A 229 24.56 -1.04 2.21
N ILE A 230 23.37 -1.53 2.58
CA ILE A 230 22.83 -1.41 3.94
C ILE A 230 23.80 -2.07 4.94
N TRP A 231 24.31 -3.27 4.61
CA TRP A 231 25.28 -3.96 5.45
C TRP A 231 26.56 -3.15 5.65
N LYS A 232 27.08 -2.52 4.58
CA LYS A 232 28.27 -1.67 4.66
C LYS A 232 28.05 -0.45 5.53
N LEU A 233 26.94 0.26 5.33
CA LEU A 233 26.54 1.44 6.11
C LEU A 233 26.51 1.13 7.62
N LEU A 234 26.02 -0.07 7.98
CA LEU A 234 25.83 -0.44 9.38
C LEU A 234 27.06 -1.10 10.03
N PHE A 235 27.88 -1.82 9.25
CA PHE A 235 28.84 -2.77 9.83
C PHE A 235 30.28 -2.66 9.34
N GLU A 236 30.57 -1.95 8.23
CA GLU A 236 31.94 -1.74 7.75
C GLU A 236 32.62 -0.51 8.40
N GLY A 237 32.32 -0.29 9.68
CA GLY A 237 32.85 0.81 10.49
C GLY A 237 32.06 0.96 11.79
N THR A 238 32.25 2.11 12.45
CA THR A 238 31.33 2.55 13.51
C THR A 238 30.36 3.54 12.89
N PRO A 239 29.10 3.14 12.63
CA PRO A 239 28.13 4.03 11.99
C PRO A 239 27.82 5.20 12.90
N ALA A 240 27.77 6.41 12.35
CA ALA A 240 27.18 7.55 13.02
C ALA A 240 25.68 7.63 12.69
N GLN A 241 25.00 8.60 13.28
CA GLN A 241 23.57 8.77 13.09
C GLN A 241 23.19 9.00 11.61
N ALA A 242 24.05 9.68 10.85
CA ALA A 242 23.81 9.91 9.42
C ALA A 242 23.82 8.59 8.61
N GLU A 243 24.73 7.65 8.93
CA GLU A 243 24.74 6.33 8.30
C GLU A 243 23.53 5.49 8.71
N PHE A 244 23.05 5.62 9.96
CA PHE A 244 21.79 5.02 10.39
C PHE A 244 20.60 5.55 9.60
N ASP A 245 20.51 6.86 9.42
CA ASP A 245 19.41 7.46 8.69
C ASP A 245 19.43 7.00 7.22
N LYS A 246 20.60 7.01 6.56
CA LYS A 246 20.76 6.50 5.19
C LYS A 246 20.41 5.02 5.05
N ALA A 247 20.85 4.19 6.00
CA ALA A 247 20.56 2.76 5.99
C ALA A 247 19.06 2.49 6.18
N ALA A 248 18.40 3.23 7.07
CA ALA A 248 16.97 3.11 7.31
C ALA A 248 16.14 3.57 6.11
N GLU A 249 16.52 4.69 5.47
CA GLU A 249 15.88 5.20 4.26
C GLU A 249 15.97 4.20 3.10
N LEU A 250 17.17 3.68 2.83
CA LEU A 250 17.36 2.66 1.78
C LEU A 250 16.62 1.37 2.12
N LEU A 251 16.65 0.93 3.39
CA LEU A 251 15.94 -0.28 3.83
C LEU A 251 14.43 -0.15 3.68
N GLN A 252 13.88 1.02 3.99
CA GLN A 252 12.45 1.29 3.88
C GLN A 252 11.97 1.21 2.42
N GLU A 253 12.68 1.87 1.50
CA GLU A 253 12.34 1.82 0.07
C GLU A 253 12.48 0.39 -0.47
N TYR A 254 13.60 -0.27 -0.15
CA TYR A 254 13.83 -1.66 -0.56
C TYR A 254 12.76 -2.61 -0.01
N LYS A 255 12.31 -2.44 1.24
CA LYS A 255 11.21 -3.23 1.81
C LYS A 255 9.93 -3.03 1.01
N SER A 256 9.58 -1.78 0.68
CA SER A 256 8.38 -1.47 -0.10
C SER A 256 8.40 -2.17 -1.45
N ASP A 257 9.52 -2.09 -2.17
CA ASP A 257 9.68 -2.76 -3.45
C ASP A 257 9.66 -4.28 -3.31
N ALA A 258 10.29 -4.84 -2.27
CA ALA A 258 10.23 -6.27 -1.99
C ALA A 258 8.81 -6.76 -1.70
N GLY A 259 7.99 -5.97 -1.00
CA GLY A 259 6.58 -6.27 -0.74
C GLY A 259 5.73 -6.37 -2.02
N PHE A 260 6.16 -5.71 -3.11
CA PHE A 260 5.48 -5.76 -4.41
C PHE A 260 6.09 -6.77 -5.39
N TYR A 261 7.41 -6.93 -5.40
CA TYR A 261 8.09 -7.78 -6.38
C TYR A 261 8.36 -9.21 -5.92
N GLY A 262 8.25 -9.49 -4.63
CA GLY A 262 8.54 -10.80 -4.05
C GLY A 262 9.25 -10.68 -2.71
N PRO A 263 8.54 -10.85 -1.58
CA PRO A 263 9.08 -10.53 -0.25
C PRO A 263 10.04 -11.59 0.31
N TRP A 264 10.13 -12.77 -0.31
CA TRP A 264 10.80 -13.94 0.26
C TRP A 264 12.27 -13.71 0.62
N GLU A 265 13.06 -13.17 -0.31
CA GLU A 265 14.48 -12.88 -0.05
C GLU A 265 14.67 -11.81 1.02
N TYR A 266 13.78 -10.81 1.05
CA TYR A 266 13.79 -9.76 2.07
C TYR A 266 13.52 -10.37 3.45
N ASN A 267 12.47 -11.18 3.57
CA ASN A 267 12.04 -11.80 4.82
C ASN A 267 13.12 -12.72 5.41
N GLU A 268 13.86 -13.46 4.58
CA GLU A 268 15.00 -14.24 5.04
C GLU A 268 16.19 -13.38 5.47
N TRP A 269 16.51 -12.34 4.69
CA TRP A 269 17.68 -11.51 4.95
C TRP A 269 17.50 -10.57 6.15
N ILE A 270 16.31 -10.01 6.35
CA ILE A 270 16.03 -9.06 7.44
C ILE A 270 16.21 -9.71 8.81
N VAL A 271 16.00 -11.03 8.91
CA VAL A 271 16.30 -11.85 10.09
C VAL A 271 17.80 -11.86 10.39
N LYS A 272 18.64 -12.02 9.36
CA LYS A 272 20.10 -11.96 9.50
C LYS A 272 20.55 -10.56 9.92
N LEU A 273 19.97 -9.51 9.34
CA LEU A 273 20.26 -8.13 9.71
C LEU A 273 19.93 -7.87 11.18
N ARG A 274 18.74 -8.30 11.66
CA ARG A 274 18.36 -8.22 13.07
C ARG A 274 19.39 -8.89 13.96
N ASP A 275 19.75 -10.15 13.66
CA ASP A 275 20.61 -10.92 14.54
C ASP A 275 21.99 -10.28 14.68
N GLU A 276 22.54 -9.74 13.59
CA GLU A 276 23.80 -8.98 13.61
C GLU A 276 23.70 -7.67 14.41
N LEU A 277 22.62 -6.90 14.23
CA LEU A 277 22.35 -5.67 14.99
C LEU A 277 22.31 -5.95 16.50
N LEU A 278 21.61 -7.00 16.91
CA LEU A 278 21.48 -7.39 18.31
C LEU A 278 22.81 -7.92 18.86
N GLN A 279 23.54 -8.72 18.09
CA GLN A 279 24.85 -9.23 18.48
C GLN A 279 25.86 -8.10 18.72
N ARG A 280 25.79 -7.02 17.93
CA ARG A 280 26.63 -5.82 18.09
C ARG A 280 26.06 -4.78 19.08
N ASN A 281 24.96 -5.10 19.76
CA ASN A 281 24.28 -4.21 20.71
C ASN A 281 23.85 -2.86 20.09
N MET A 282 23.49 -2.85 18.81
CA MET A 282 23.03 -1.67 18.07
C MET A 282 21.55 -1.40 18.33
N LEU A 283 21.20 -1.22 19.61
CA LEU A 283 19.81 -1.14 20.07
C LEU A 283 19.08 0.12 19.59
N ASP A 284 19.80 1.22 19.35
CA ASP A 284 19.20 2.46 18.84
C ASP A 284 18.65 2.26 17.43
N PHE A 285 19.43 1.66 16.53
CA PHE A 285 18.96 1.34 15.19
C PHE A 285 17.83 0.30 15.22
N TRP A 286 17.98 -0.75 16.04
CA TRP A 286 16.94 -1.77 16.21
C TRP A 286 15.60 -1.16 16.68
N GLY A 287 15.61 -0.39 17.76
CA GLY A 287 14.39 0.17 18.35
C GLY A 287 13.79 1.31 17.53
N GLN A 288 14.62 2.28 17.15
CA GLN A 288 14.13 3.53 16.55
C GLN A 288 13.91 3.43 15.04
N LYS A 289 14.59 2.51 14.35
CA LYS A 289 14.45 2.32 12.90
C LYS A 289 13.70 1.03 12.59
N ILE A 290 14.21 -0.13 13.01
CA ILE A 290 13.58 -1.40 12.63
C ILE A 290 12.20 -1.57 13.28
N VAL A 291 12.10 -1.46 14.61
CA VAL A 291 10.85 -1.67 15.34
C VAL A 291 9.87 -0.53 15.07
N ALA A 292 10.29 0.73 15.30
CA ALA A 292 9.38 1.87 15.21
C ALA A 292 8.84 2.15 13.80
N MET A 293 9.60 1.82 12.75
CA MET A 293 9.19 2.02 11.36
C MET A 293 8.68 0.73 10.69
N GLU A 294 8.45 -0.34 11.47
CA GLU A 294 7.96 -1.64 10.96
C GLU A 294 8.85 -2.22 9.83
N LEU A 295 10.18 -2.08 9.88
CA LEU A 295 11.08 -2.58 8.82
C LEU A 295 11.42 -4.07 8.94
N GLY A 296 10.67 -4.84 9.72
CA GLY A 296 10.76 -6.31 9.77
C GLY A 296 10.15 -6.98 8.53
N PRO A 297 9.91 -8.30 8.58
CA PRO A 297 9.39 -9.06 7.45
C PRO A 297 8.11 -8.45 6.87
N CYS A 298 7.98 -8.49 5.55
CA CYS A 298 6.73 -8.16 4.87
C CYS A 298 5.65 -9.18 5.27
N CYS A 299 4.40 -8.71 5.35
CA CYS A 299 3.22 -9.46 5.73
C CYS A 299 1.96 -8.82 5.12
N VAL A 300 0.78 -9.30 5.50
CA VAL A 300 -0.53 -8.79 5.01
C VAL A 300 -0.71 -7.27 5.15
N ARG A 301 0.04 -6.64 6.06
CA ARG A 301 -0.03 -5.18 6.30
C ARG A 301 0.62 -4.35 5.20
N ASP A 302 1.58 -4.91 4.46
CA ASP A 302 2.46 -4.16 3.56
C ASP A 302 2.73 -4.88 2.23
N SER A 303 2.13 -6.05 1.99
CA SER A 303 2.33 -6.83 0.77
C SER A 303 1.07 -7.63 0.42
N GLU A 304 0.74 -7.67 -0.86
CA GLU A 304 -0.38 -8.44 -1.44
C GLU A 304 -0.09 -9.94 -1.56
N PHE A 305 1.14 -10.38 -1.28
CA PHE A 305 1.51 -11.79 -1.28
C PHE A 305 1.00 -12.56 -0.07
N PHE A 306 0.38 -11.88 0.89
CA PHE A 306 -0.08 -12.46 2.14
C PHE A 306 -1.56 -12.16 2.37
N GLU A 307 -2.25 -13.11 2.98
CA GLU A 307 -3.66 -13.03 3.34
C GLU A 307 -3.82 -12.82 4.85
N CYS A 308 -5.03 -12.47 5.30
CA CYS A 308 -5.29 -12.24 6.74
C CYS A 308 -5.09 -13.50 7.61
N GLU A 309 -5.10 -14.69 7.00
CA GLU A 309 -4.83 -15.96 7.69
C GLU A 309 -3.33 -16.21 7.91
N ASP A 310 -2.46 -15.49 7.21
CA ASP A 310 -1.01 -15.65 7.34
C ASP A 310 -0.48 -15.09 8.66
N GLU A 311 0.51 -15.79 9.23
CA GLU A 311 1.11 -15.38 10.50
C GLU A 311 1.82 -14.03 10.39
N VAL A 312 1.39 -13.08 11.21
CA VAL A 312 2.05 -11.77 11.33
C VAL A 312 3.38 -11.93 12.10
N PRO A 313 4.49 -11.29 11.66
CA PRO A 313 5.84 -11.56 12.19
C PRO A 313 6.14 -10.94 13.56
N LEU A 314 5.32 -11.21 14.58
CA LEU A 314 5.46 -10.65 15.93
C LEU A 314 6.77 -11.06 16.61
N GLU A 315 7.13 -12.34 16.49
CA GLU A 315 8.31 -12.91 17.12
C GLU A 315 9.62 -12.34 16.54
N PHE A 316 9.56 -11.74 15.35
CA PHE A 316 10.70 -11.01 14.79
C PHE A 316 11.08 -9.82 15.68
N TYR A 317 10.10 -9.03 16.12
CA TYR A 317 10.30 -7.80 16.90
C TYR A 317 10.51 -8.04 18.40
N LYS A 318 10.15 -9.22 18.90
CA LYS A 318 10.22 -9.59 20.33
C LYS A 318 11.64 -9.93 20.77
N LYS A 319 12.53 -8.93 20.68
CA LYS A 319 13.96 -9.04 21.01
C LYS A 319 14.44 -7.80 21.75
N ALA A 320 15.42 -7.97 22.65
CA ALA A 320 16.02 -6.89 23.44
C ALA A 320 15.02 -5.98 24.19
N GLY A 321 13.89 -6.55 24.64
CA GLY A 321 12.83 -5.82 25.35
C GLY A 321 11.83 -5.08 24.46
N PHE A 322 12.03 -5.08 23.15
CA PHE A 322 11.07 -4.52 22.19
C PHE A 322 9.96 -5.51 21.86
N LYS A 323 8.87 -4.99 21.29
CA LYS A 323 7.72 -5.73 20.78
C LYS A 323 7.35 -5.15 19.42
N ALA A 324 6.59 -5.92 18.63
CA ALA A 324 6.00 -5.40 17.41
C ALA A 324 5.16 -4.15 17.73
N PRO A 325 5.20 -3.10 16.87
CA PRO A 325 4.39 -1.90 17.05
C PRO A 325 2.91 -2.12 16.70
N PHE A 326 2.56 -3.31 16.24
CA PHE A 326 1.19 -3.74 15.90
C PHE A 326 0.75 -4.92 16.77
N ASP A 327 -0.55 -5.04 17.02
CA ASP A 327 -1.17 -6.04 17.90
C ASP A 327 -1.91 -7.09 17.07
N PRO A 328 -1.65 -8.40 17.25
CA PRO A 328 -2.35 -9.47 16.54
C PRO A 328 -3.74 -9.78 17.10
N THR A 329 -4.07 -9.30 18.31
CA THR A 329 -5.32 -9.66 19.02
C THR A 329 -6.47 -8.69 18.79
N LYS A 330 -6.34 -7.77 17.82
CA LYS A 330 -7.40 -6.85 17.41
C LYS A 330 -8.06 -7.23 16.08
N ASP A 331 -7.83 -8.45 15.62
CA ASP A 331 -8.34 -9.01 14.35
C ASP A 331 -9.29 -10.20 14.57
N ASP A 332 -10.22 -10.10 15.53
CA ASP A 332 -11.38 -11.00 15.67
C ASP A 332 -12.72 -10.27 15.41
#